data_AF-A0A8S9JQP7-F1
#
_entry.id   AF-A0A8S9JQP7-F1
#
_cell.length_a   1.000
_cell.length_b   1.000
_cell.length_c   1.000
_cell.angle_alpha   90.00
_cell.angle_beta   90.00
_cell.angle_gamma   90.00
#
_symmetry.space_group_name_H-M   'P 1'
#
loop_
_entity.id
_entity.type
_entity.pdbx_description
1 polymer ?
#
loop_
_entity_poly.entity_id
_entity_poly.type
_entity_poly.pdbx_seq_one_letter_code
_entity_poly.pdbx_strand_id
1 'polypeptide(L)'
;MILLLNLLMEENRKREEDASEEEDMISNLPDALISKVLSYLPTKEAVRTSVLSSRWKSLWLFISEIDLDTCTFPGGPHAFVSFMEKFLDSSSRVEKPCLHKVKLTTVEDDITRWIDFMARPELEHLDFECKPVVSGTLMPLRLYTCCPKLRHLRLHGVFVGSTSLESSVSLPCLKTMRLENNSLYCVFLQDLSRSLFWGEQTRFTAVPQCLLSSLEFVEIASTFGGLPAAILSSPTVAVFNTSIPTKS
;
A
#
# COMPACT_ATOMS: atom_id res chain seq x y z
N MET A 1 -10.66 17.97 -17.12
CA MET A 1 -11.47 17.09 -16.26
C MET A 1 -11.54 17.59 -14.83
N ILE A 2 -10.43 17.71 -14.08
CA ILE A 2 -10.44 18.24 -12.69
C ILE A 2 -11.10 19.63 -12.59
N LEU A 3 -10.74 20.58 -13.47
CA LEU A 3 -11.36 21.90 -13.51
C LEU A 3 -12.87 21.85 -13.79
N LEU A 4 -13.30 20.90 -14.62
CA LEU A 4 -14.70 20.71 -14.99
C LEU A 4 -15.49 20.11 -13.82
N LEU A 5 -14.91 19.15 -13.10
CA LEU A 5 -15.47 18.62 -11.86
C LEU A 5 -15.51 19.67 -10.75
N ASN A 6 -14.49 20.52 -10.63
CA ASN A 6 -14.49 21.62 -9.65
C ASN A 6 -15.58 22.65 -9.94
N LEU A 7 -15.76 23.01 -11.22
CA LEU A 7 -16.86 23.87 -11.64
C LEU A 7 -18.22 23.21 -11.34
N LEU A 8 -18.38 21.93 -11.67
CA LEU A 8 -19.61 21.19 -11.37
C LEU A 8 -19.88 21.02 -9.88
N MET A 9 -18.84 20.81 -9.06
CA MET A 9 -18.97 20.77 -7.60
C MET A 9 -19.38 22.13 -7.03
N GLU A 10 -18.80 23.21 -7.54
CA GLU A 10 -19.14 24.57 -7.12
C GLU A 10 -20.53 24.99 -7.60
N GLU A 11 -20.96 24.50 -8.77
CA GLU A 11 -22.29 24.73 -9.30
C GLU A 11 -23.35 23.91 -8.55
N ASN A 12 -23.09 22.64 -8.23
CA ASN A 12 -23.97 21.84 -7.36
C ASN A 12 -24.08 22.44 -5.96
N ARG A 13 -22.98 22.95 -5.39
CA ARG A 13 -23.00 23.64 -4.09
C ARG A 13 -23.92 24.87 -4.11
N LYS A 14 -23.96 25.61 -5.22
CA LYS A 14 -24.86 26.76 -5.40
C LYS A 14 -26.31 26.34 -5.66
N ARG A 15 -26.52 25.23 -6.38
CA ARG A 15 -27.87 24.69 -6.67
C ARG A 15 -28.54 24.06 -5.45
N GLU A 16 -27.79 23.51 -4.50
CA GLU A 16 -28.36 23.06 -3.21
C GLU A 16 -28.91 24.23 -2.37
N GLU A 17 -28.43 25.47 -2.58
CA GLU A 17 -28.94 26.67 -1.91
C GLU A 17 -30.21 27.23 -2.59
N ASP A 18 -30.41 26.97 -3.89
CA ASP A 18 -31.57 27.37 -4.69
C ASP A 18 -32.36 26.13 -5.15
N ALA A 19 -33.32 25.68 -4.32
CA ALA A 19 -34.15 24.50 -4.55
C ALA A 19 -35.06 24.62 -5.79
N SER A 20 -34.50 24.42 -6.98
CA SER A 20 -35.23 24.25 -8.24
C SER A 20 -35.03 22.85 -8.79
N GLU A 21 -36.13 22.21 -9.19
CA GLU A 21 -36.22 20.84 -9.70
C GLU A 21 -35.65 20.69 -11.12
N GLU A 22 -34.45 21.20 -11.39
CA GLU A 22 -33.72 20.85 -12.61
C GLU A 22 -33.01 19.51 -12.41
N GLU A 23 -33.29 18.53 -13.29
CA GLU A 23 -32.67 17.21 -13.26
C GLU A 23 -31.14 17.30 -13.18
N ASP A 24 -30.56 16.86 -12.06
CA ASP A 24 -29.11 16.79 -11.88
C ASP A 24 -28.51 15.77 -12.84
N MET A 25 -28.04 16.26 -13.98
CA MET A 25 -27.45 15.46 -15.06
C MET A 25 -26.24 14.64 -14.57
N ILE A 26 -25.53 15.09 -13.54
CA ILE A 26 -24.38 14.38 -12.96
C ILE A 26 -24.85 13.18 -12.15
N SER A 27 -25.97 13.33 -11.43
CA SER A 27 -26.63 12.24 -10.72
C SER A 27 -27.28 11.22 -11.65
N ASN A 28 -27.56 11.57 -12.91
CA ASN A 28 -28.11 10.65 -13.91
C ASN A 28 -27.05 9.80 -14.64
N LEU A 29 -25.76 10.02 -14.40
CA LEU A 29 -24.71 9.21 -15.02
C LEU A 29 -24.79 7.74 -14.54
N PRO A 30 -24.63 6.75 -15.43
CA PRO A 30 -24.45 5.35 -15.05
C PRO A 30 -23.24 5.14 -14.13
N ASP A 31 -23.34 4.23 -13.16
CA ASP A 31 -22.27 3.93 -12.20
C ASP A 31 -20.94 3.60 -12.89
N ALA A 32 -20.99 2.84 -13.99
CA ALA A 32 -19.80 2.49 -14.76
C ALA A 32 -19.04 3.73 -15.30
N LEU A 33 -19.76 4.78 -15.71
CA LEU A 33 -19.15 6.03 -16.17
C LEU A 33 -18.60 6.83 -15.00
N ILE A 34 -19.30 6.88 -13.87
CA ILE A 34 -18.82 7.54 -12.65
C ILE A 34 -17.54 6.87 -12.16
N SER A 35 -17.52 5.54 -12.02
CA SER A 35 -16.30 4.79 -11.65
C SER A 35 -15.17 5.03 -12.63
N LYS A 36 -15.48 5.14 -13.94
CA LYS A 36 -14.47 5.43 -14.96
C LYS A 36 -13.89 6.84 -14.78
N VAL A 37 -14.71 7.86 -14.54
CA VAL A 37 -14.25 9.22 -14.23
C VAL A 37 -13.40 9.22 -12.97
N LEU A 38 -13.87 8.61 -11.89
CA LEU A 38 -13.16 8.52 -10.61
C LEU A 38 -11.79 7.84 -10.74
N SER A 39 -11.66 6.83 -11.60
CA SER A 39 -10.38 6.14 -11.86
C SER A 39 -9.30 7.03 -12.50
N TYR A 40 -9.69 8.17 -13.08
CA TYR A 40 -8.75 9.13 -13.66
C TYR A 40 -8.38 10.27 -12.71
N LEU A 41 -8.96 10.31 -11.51
CA LEU A 41 -8.70 11.35 -10.53
C LEU A 41 -7.68 10.89 -9.50
N PRO A 42 -6.82 11.80 -9.01
CA PRO A 42 -6.09 11.55 -7.77
C PRO A 42 -7.08 11.22 -6.65
N THR A 43 -6.70 10.33 -5.73
CA THR A 43 -7.57 9.82 -4.66
C THR A 43 -8.25 10.95 -3.87
N LYS A 44 -7.54 12.02 -3.56
CA LYS A 44 -8.09 13.19 -2.85
C LYS A 44 -9.22 13.86 -3.62
N GLU A 45 -9.06 14.03 -4.94
CA GLU A 45 -10.09 14.64 -5.79
C GLU A 45 -11.26 13.68 -5.99
N ALA A 46 -11.00 12.38 -6.13
CA ALA A 46 -12.06 11.38 -6.19
C ALA A 46 -12.90 11.37 -4.91
N VAL A 47 -12.28 11.39 -3.74
CA VAL A 47 -12.98 11.51 -2.45
C VAL A 47 -13.75 12.83 -2.37
N ARG A 48 -13.22 13.95 -2.87
CA ARG A 48 -13.94 15.24 -2.89
C ARG A 48 -15.25 15.16 -3.67
N THR A 49 -15.28 14.45 -4.78
CA THR A 49 -16.52 14.27 -5.55
C THR A 49 -17.60 13.47 -4.82
N SER A 50 -17.29 12.85 -3.67
CA SER A 50 -18.29 12.18 -2.83
C SER A 50 -19.39 13.10 -2.31
N VAL A 51 -19.19 14.42 -2.33
CA VAL A 51 -20.20 15.41 -1.94
C VAL A 51 -21.26 15.64 -3.02
N LEU A 52 -21.02 15.20 -4.27
CA LEU A 52 -21.94 15.45 -5.38
C LEU A 52 -23.26 14.71 -5.22
N SER A 53 -23.22 13.45 -4.76
CA SER A 53 -24.42 12.71 -4.34
C SER A 53 -24.04 11.44 -3.57
N SER A 54 -25.04 10.80 -2.96
CA SER A 54 -24.88 9.53 -2.23
C SER A 54 -24.28 8.40 -3.08
N ARG A 55 -24.52 8.40 -4.40
CA ARG A 55 -23.93 7.45 -5.36
C ARG A 55 -22.44 7.67 -5.55
N TRP A 56 -22.00 8.92 -5.73
CA TRP A 56 -20.57 9.23 -5.85
C TRP A 56 -19.81 8.89 -4.57
N LYS A 57 -20.46 9.04 -3.41
CA LYS A 57 -19.92 8.65 -2.10
C LYS A 57 -19.65 7.14 -1.96
N SER A 58 -20.42 6.27 -2.59
CA SER A 58 -20.13 4.82 -2.56
C SER A 58 -19.16 4.41 -3.67
N LEU A 59 -19.23 5.05 -4.84
CA LEU A 59 -18.49 4.63 -6.02
C LEU A 59 -16.98 4.89 -5.94
N TRP A 60 -16.53 5.89 -5.18
CA TRP A 60 -15.09 6.12 -5.00
C TRP A 60 -14.39 4.99 -4.24
N LEU A 61 -15.13 4.19 -3.45
CA LEU A 61 -14.58 3.03 -2.74
C LEU A 61 -14.17 1.88 -3.68
N PHE A 62 -14.58 1.95 -4.95
CA PHE A 62 -14.22 0.97 -5.98
C PHE A 62 -13.00 1.39 -6.81
N ILE A 63 -12.39 2.53 -6.51
CA ILE A 63 -11.17 2.96 -7.19
C ILE A 63 -10.04 1.99 -6.86
N SER A 64 -9.26 1.63 -7.87
CA SER A 64 -8.21 0.62 -7.74
C SER A 64 -6.90 1.12 -7.15
N GLU A 65 -6.70 2.43 -7.17
CA GLU A 65 -5.47 3.08 -6.76
C GLU A 65 -5.74 4.13 -5.68
N ILE A 66 -5.13 3.94 -4.51
CA ILE A 66 -5.25 4.83 -3.37
C ILE A 66 -3.88 5.44 -3.09
N ASP A 67 -3.81 6.77 -3.09
CA ASP A 67 -2.64 7.55 -2.66
C ASP A 67 -3.06 8.52 -1.56
N LEU A 68 -2.61 8.24 -0.34
CA LEU A 68 -2.96 8.94 0.88
C LEU A 68 -1.71 9.35 1.64
N ASP A 69 -1.60 10.64 1.94
CA ASP A 69 -0.48 11.21 2.68
C ASP A 69 -0.99 12.14 3.77
N THR A 70 -0.71 11.76 5.02
CA THR A 70 -1.07 12.50 6.22
C THR A 70 -0.49 13.92 6.22
N CYS A 71 0.72 14.13 5.70
CA CYS A 71 1.38 15.45 5.70
C CYS A 71 0.70 16.46 4.77
N THR A 72 0.05 15.96 3.71
CA THR A 72 -0.65 16.79 2.73
C THR A 72 -2.16 16.69 2.88
N PHE A 73 -2.65 16.13 3.99
CA PHE A 73 -4.08 15.97 4.24
C PHE A 73 -4.70 17.26 4.81
N PRO A 74 -5.80 17.78 4.22
CA PRO A 74 -6.48 18.93 4.76
C PRO A 74 -6.98 18.69 6.20
N GLY A 75 -6.67 19.60 7.12
CA GLY A 75 -7.02 19.43 8.54
C GLY A 75 -5.99 18.67 9.37
N GLY A 76 -4.86 18.25 8.76
CA GLY A 76 -3.73 17.66 9.46
C GLY A 76 -3.93 16.20 9.93
N PRO A 77 -3.02 15.68 10.78
CA PRO A 77 -2.98 14.25 11.14
C PRO A 77 -4.25 13.73 11.80
N HIS A 78 -4.85 14.48 12.73
CA HIS A 78 -6.08 14.05 13.39
C HIS A 78 -7.25 13.91 12.41
N ALA A 79 -7.37 14.82 11.43
CA ALA A 79 -8.39 14.72 10.40
C ALA A 79 -8.16 13.50 9.49
N PHE A 80 -6.89 13.20 9.21
CA PHE A 80 -6.49 12.01 8.46
C PHE A 80 -6.91 10.72 9.17
N VAL A 81 -6.62 10.57 10.46
CA VAL A 81 -7.04 9.41 11.25
C VAL A 81 -8.57 9.25 11.22
N SER A 82 -9.31 10.33 11.48
CA SER A 82 -10.77 10.29 11.42
C SER A 82 -11.30 9.91 10.04
N PHE A 83 -10.62 10.35 8.97
CA PHE A 83 -10.93 9.95 7.61
C PHE A 83 -10.65 8.46 7.38
N MET A 84 -9.50 7.95 7.82
CA MET A 84 -9.12 6.55 7.69
C MET A 84 -10.13 5.63 8.38
N GLU A 85 -10.51 5.92 9.62
CA GLU A 85 -11.52 5.13 10.34
C GLU A 85 -12.86 5.10 9.58
N LYS A 86 -13.32 6.25 9.09
CA LYS A 86 -14.55 6.32 8.26
C LYS A 86 -14.41 5.56 6.94
N PHE A 87 -13.23 5.61 6.33
CA PHE A 87 -12.93 4.90 5.09
C PHE A 87 -13.00 3.39 5.30
N LEU A 88 -12.39 2.88 6.38
CA LEU A 88 -12.42 1.47 6.75
C LEU A 88 -13.85 1.01 7.03
N ASP A 89 -14.60 1.78 7.82
CA ASP A 89 -16.00 1.50 8.11
C ASP A 89 -16.87 1.48 6.85
N SER A 90 -16.68 2.44 5.95
CA SER A 90 -17.45 2.51 4.71
C SER A 90 -17.10 1.36 3.76
N SER A 91 -15.81 1.03 3.66
CA SER A 91 -15.31 -0.01 2.75
C SER A 91 -15.61 -1.42 3.26
N SER A 92 -15.76 -1.62 4.56
CA SER A 92 -16.19 -2.90 5.14
C SER A 92 -17.63 -3.28 4.76
N ARG A 93 -18.46 -2.29 4.42
CA ARG A 93 -19.87 -2.47 4.02
C ARG A 93 -20.04 -2.77 2.53
N VAL A 94 -18.97 -2.61 1.74
CA VAL A 94 -18.98 -2.87 0.30
C VAL A 94 -18.43 -4.28 0.04
N GLU A 95 -19.11 -5.05 -0.81
CA GLU A 95 -18.84 -6.49 -0.96
C GLU A 95 -17.45 -6.85 -1.49
N LYS A 96 -16.67 -5.90 -2.03
CA LYS A 96 -15.22 -6.03 -2.32
C LYS A 96 -14.64 -4.67 -2.77
N PRO A 97 -13.83 -3.98 -1.95
CA PRO A 97 -13.05 -2.86 -2.44
C PRO A 97 -11.91 -3.39 -3.34
N CYS A 98 -11.79 -2.87 -4.56
CA CYS A 98 -10.86 -3.35 -5.58
C CYS A 98 -9.46 -2.74 -5.43
N LEU A 99 -8.81 -2.87 -4.27
CA LEU A 99 -7.52 -2.22 -4.00
C LEU A 99 -6.36 -2.95 -4.69
N HIS A 100 -5.91 -2.44 -5.82
CA HIS A 100 -4.77 -2.99 -6.57
C HIS A 100 -3.46 -2.27 -6.21
N LYS A 101 -3.51 -0.95 -6.02
CA LYS A 101 -2.36 -0.14 -5.64
C LYS A 101 -2.69 0.73 -4.45
N VAL A 102 -1.83 0.68 -3.44
CA VAL A 102 -1.96 1.49 -2.24
C VAL A 102 -0.63 2.17 -1.96
N LYS A 103 -0.67 3.49 -1.88
CA LYS A 103 0.39 4.33 -1.36
C LYS A 103 -0.12 5.04 -0.11
N LEU A 104 0.56 4.83 1.00
CA LEU A 104 0.18 5.38 2.28
C LEU A 104 1.40 5.97 2.99
N THR A 105 1.36 7.27 3.21
CA THR A 105 2.36 8.00 3.99
C THR A 105 1.72 8.53 5.26
N THR A 106 2.28 8.19 6.42
CA THR A 106 1.71 8.58 7.71
C THR A 106 2.75 8.89 8.78
N VAL A 107 2.30 9.59 9.81
CA VAL A 107 3.04 9.90 11.05
C VAL A 107 2.41 9.20 12.26
N GLU A 108 1.46 8.30 12.03
CA GLU A 108 0.71 7.58 13.06
C GLU A 108 1.38 6.23 13.37
N ASP A 109 1.42 5.90 14.66
CA ASP A 109 2.12 4.70 15.15
C ASP A 109 1.28 3.43 15.03
N ASP A 110 -0.03 3.53 15.31
CA ASP A 110 -0.96 2.40 15.26
C ASP A 110 -1.78 2.39 13.97
N ILE A 111 -1.20 1.75 12.95
CA ILE A 111 -1.82 1.60 11.63
C ILE A 111 -2.08 0.14 11.28
N THR A 112 -1.89 -0.76 12.25
CA THR A 112 -2.00 -2.21 12.05
C THR A 112 -3.32 -2.57 11.38
N ARG A 113 -4.41 -1.95 11.86
CA ARG A 113 -5.76 -2.12 11.31
C ARG A 113 -5.89 -1.66 9.86
N TRP A 114 -5.22 -0.56 9.51
CA TRP A 114 -5.27 0.02 8.17
C TRP A 114 -4.59 -0.93 7.18
N ILE A 115 -3.40 -1.41 7.54
CA ILE A 115 -2.65 -2.37 6.72
C ILE A 115 -3.39 -3.71 6.63
N ASP A 116 -3.91 -4.24 7.73
CA ASP A 116 -4.66 -5.50 7.73
C ASP A 116 -5.88 -5.45 6.81
N PHE A 117 -6.56 -4.29 6.77
CA PHE A 117 -7.68 -4.06 5.88
C PHE A 117 -7.26 -4.00 4.40
N MET A 118 -6.11 -3.38 4.12
CA MET A 118 -5.56 -3.20 2.76
C MET A 118 -4.89 -4.47 2.22
N ALA A 119 -4.37 -5.33 3.10
CA ALA A 119 -3.72 -6.59 2.79
C ALA A 119 -4.73 -7.63 2.26
N ARG A 120 -5.11 -7.47 1.00
CA ARG A 120 -6.09 -8.28 0.28
C ARG A 120 -5.48 -9.04 -0.90
N PRO A 121 -6.13 -10.12 -1.37
CA PRO A 121 -5.59 -10.94 -2.45
C PRO A 121 -5.36 -10.21 -3.78
N GLU A 122 -6.12 -9.13 -4.02
CA GLU A 122 -6.05 -8.30 -5.21
C GLU A 122 -4.92 -7.26 -5.19
N LEU A 123 -4.25 -7.07 -4.05
CA LEU A 123 -3.20 -6.07 -3.90
C LEU A 123 -1.97 -6.44 -4.74
N GLU A 124 -1.60 -5.57 -5.68
CA GLU A 124 -0.47 -5.75 -6.58
C GLU A 124 0.70 -4.82 -6.22
N HIS A 125 0.42 -3.65 -5.66
CA HIS A 125 1.43 -2.65 -5.32
C HIS A 125 1.14 -2.04 -3.95
N LEU A 126 2.10 -2.17 -3.03
CA LEU A 126 2.07 -1.48 -1.75
C LEU A 126 3.31 -0.60 -1.61
N ASP A 127 3.10 0.68 -1.36
CA ASP A 127 4.10 1.64 -0.94
C ASP A 127 3.67 2.24 0.40
N PHE A 128 4.38 1.88 1.45
CA PHE A 128 4.09 2.31 2.80
C PHE A 128 5.27 3.07 3.40
N GLU A 129 5.00 4.28 3.88
CA GLU A 129 6.00 5.15 4.50
C GLU A 129 5.49 5.67 5.85
N CYS A 130 6.11 5.20 6.93
CA CYS A 130 6.01 5.82 8.24
C CYS A 130 7.16 6.82 8.38
N LYS A 131 6.80 8.10 8.57
CA LYS A 131 7.74 9.18 8.88
C LYS A 131 8.12 9.10 10.35
N PRO A 132 9.33 9.56 10.75
CA PRO A 132 9.90 9.23 12.05
C PRO A 132 8.98 9.59 13.21
N VAL A 133 8.55 8.55 13.93
CA VAL A 133 7.88 8.65 15.22
C VAL A 133 8.74 7.94 16.28
N VAL A 134 8.51 8.29 17.53
CA VAL A 134 9.27 7.78 18.69
C VAL A 134 9.09 6.26 18.86
N SER A 135 8.00 5.71 18.32
CA SER A 135 7.60 4.30 18.40
C SER A 135 7.37 3.79 16.98
N GLY A 136 8.14 2.80 16.51
CA GLY A 136 7.88 2.24 15.19
C GLY A 136 6.62 1.38 15.14
N THR A 137 6.06 1.19 13.94
CA THR A 137 4.89 0.34 13.68
C THR A 137 5.29 -1.09 13.35
N LEU A 138 4.64 -2.08 13.97
CA LEU A 138 4.78 -3.49 13.57
C LEU A 138 3.96 -3.82 12.33
N MET A 139 4.62 -4.29 11.27
CA MET A 139 3.93 -4.65 10.04
C MET A 139 3.19 -6.01 10.20
N PRO A 140 1.88 -6.09 9.92
CA PRO A 140 1.10 -7.30 10.21
C PRO A 140 1.45 -8.47 9.29
N LEU A 141 1.27 -9.68 9.82
CA LEU A 141 1.54 -10.94 9.12
C LEU A 141 0.71 -11.09 7.84
N ARG A 142 -0.52 -10.55 7.81
CA ARG A 142 -1.44 -10.68 6.67
C ARG A 142 -0.83 -10.14 5.38
N LEU A 143 0.01 -9.10 5.48
CA LEU A 143 0.70 -8.56 4.32
C LEU A 143 1.55 -9.62 3.62
N TYR A 144 2.22 -10.48 4.39
CA TYR A 144 3.15 -11.50 3.88
C TYR A 144 2.47 -12.83 3.55
N THR A 145 1.22 -13.05 3.98
CA THR A 145 0.52 -14.34 3.83
C THR A 145 -0.72 -14.27 2.94
N CYS A 146 -1.34 -13.09 2.80
CA CYS A 146 -2.64 -12.93 2.15
C CYS A 146 -2.57 -12.15 0.82
N CYS A 147 -1.39 -11.81 0.32
CA CYS A 147 -1.20 -10.99 -0.88
C CYS A 147 -0.48 -11.76 -2.01
N PRO A 148 -1.07 -12.82 -2.60
CA PRO A 148 -0.41 -13.66 -3.60
C PRO A 148 -0.09 -12.92 -4.91
N LYS A 149 -0.81 -11.85 -5.25
CA LYS A 149 -0.60 -11.04 -6.45
C LYS A 149 0.35 -9.87 -6.25
N LEU A 150 0.88 -9.66 -5.05
CA LEU A 150 1.75 -8.53 -4.76
C LEU A 150 3.02 -8.61 -5.60
N ARG A 151 3.26 -7.58 -6.42
CA ARG A 151 4.41 -7.47 -7.31
C ARG A 151 5.44 -6.47 -6.80
N HIS A 152 4.98 -5.44 -6.10
CA HIS A 152 5.81 -4.38 -5.56
C HIS A 152 5.48 -4.15 -4.08
N LEU A 153 6.51 -4.18 -3.25
CA LEU A 153 6.44 -3.87 -1.83
C LEU A 153 7.53 -2.87 -1.49
N ARG A 154 7.14 -1.65 -1.09
CA ARG A 154 8.01 -0.68 -0.44
C ARG A 154 7.53 -0.46 0.99
N LEU A 155 8.42 -0.65 1.94
CA LEU A 155 8.20 -0.35 3.35
C LEU A 155 9.28 0.62 3.82
N HIS A 156 8.87 1.72 4.44
CA HIS A 156 9.78 2.70 5.03
C HIS A 156 9.43 3.01 6.48
N GLY A 157 10.42 2.97 7.37
CA GLY A 157 10.28 3.42 8.76
C GLY A 157 9.44 2.50 9.66
N VAL A 158 9.39 1.20 9.38
CA VAL A 158 8.59 0.22 10.13
C VAL A 158 9.43 -0.89 10.76
N PHE A 159 8.81 -1.60 11.70
CA PHE A 159 9.29 -2.86 12.22
C PHE A 159 8.81 -4.00 11.32
N VAL A 160 9.78 -4.70 10.72
CA VAL A 160 9.52 -5.82 9.82
C VAL A 160 9.94 -7.11 10.51
N GLY A 161 8.95 -7.87 10.99
CA GLY A 161 9.18 -9.19 11.56
C GLY A 161 8.25 -9.54 12.72
N SER A 162 8.01 -10.83 12.92
CA SER A 162 7.56 -11.44 14.16
C SER A 162 8.44 -12.67 14.39
N THR A 163 8.55 -13.10 15.64
CA THR A 163 9.23 -14.33 16.05
C THR A 163 8.60 -15.61 15.46
N SER A 164 7.49 -15.50 14.74
CA SER A 164 6.71 -16.60 14.15
C SER A 164 6.63 -16.58 12.62
N LEU A 165 7.36 -15.67 11.95
CA LEU A 165 7.38 -15.56 10.47
C LEU A 165 8.10 -16.71 9.75
N GLU A 166 8.78 -17.61 10.48
CA GLU A 166 9.71 -18.59 9.92
C GLU A 166 9.08 -19.63 8.97
N SER A 167 7.74 -19.79 8.97
CA SER A 167 7.08 -20.86 8.21
C SER A 167 5.92 -20.41 7.29
N SER A 168 5.53 -19.14 7.29
CA SER A 168 4.23 -18.72 6.70
C SER A 168 4.30 -17.65 5.60
N VAL A 169 5.49 -17.12 5.26
CA VAL A 169 5.60 -16.08 4.21
C VAL A 169 5.33 -16.67 2.83
N SER A 170 4.35 -16.12 2.14
CA SER A 170 3.97 -16.51 0.78
C SER A 170 3.70 -15.27 -0.06
N LEU A 171 4.72 -14.84 -0.81
CA LEU A 171 4.65 -13.73 -1.76
C LEU A 171 5.18 -14.19 -3.14
N PRO A 172 4.44 -15.09 -3.82
CA PRO A 172 4.93 -15.81 -5.00
C PRO A 172 5.08 -14.95 -6.26
N CYS A 173 4.47 -13.77 -6.31
CA CYS A 173 4.53 -12.86 -7.47
C CYS A 173 5.41 -11.62 -7.23
N LEU A 174 6.11 -11.55 -6.09
CA LEU A 174 6.82 -10.35 -5.68
C LEU A 174 8.08 -10.16 -6.52
N LYS A 175 8.09 -9.11 -7.34
CA LYS A 175 9.20 -8.77 -8.23
C LYS A 175 10.14 -7.74 -7.59
N THR A 176 9.58 -6.80 -6.84
CA THR A 176 10.31 -5.67 -6.28
C THR A 176 10.05 -5.58 -4.78
N MET A 177 11.11 -5.65 -3.99
CA MET A 177 11.07 -5.41 -2.55
C MET A 177 12.01 -4.26 -2.19
N ARG A 178 11.49 -3.21 -1.55
CA ARG A 178 12.26 -2.10 -0.98
C ARG A 178 12.00 -1.99 0.50
N LEU A 179 13.04 -2.12 1.30
CA LEU A 179 13.00 -1.97 2.74
C LEU A 179 13.94 -0.83 3.13
N GLU A 180 13.39 0.34 3.38
CA GLU A 180 14.13 1.57 3.66
C GLU A 180 13.93 1.98 5.13
N ASN A 181 15.00 2.33 5.83
CA ASN A 181 14.97 2.82 7.22
C ASN A 181 14.16 1.91 8.19
N ASN A 182 14.13 0.60 7.93
CA ASN A 182 13.36 -0.36 8.71
C ASN A 182 14.22 -1.05 9.77
N SER A 183 13.57 -1.40 10.89
CA SER A 183 14.13 -2.28 11.91
C SER A 183 13.71 -3.72 11.62
N LEU A 184 14.68 -4.55 11.22
CA LEU A 184 14.46 -5.94 10.80
C LEU A 184 14.60 -6.89 11.99
N TYR A 185 13.49 -7.48 12.43
CA TYR A 185 13.48 -8.52 13.47
C TYR A 185 13.35 -9.93 12.90
N CYS A 186 13.02 -10.05 11.62
CA CYS A 186 12.83 -11.34 10.99
C CYS A 186 14.16 -11.96 10.56
N VAL A 187 14.42 -13.20 10.99
CA VAL A 187 15.67 -13.93 10.70
C VAL A 187 15.93 -14.01 9.20
N PHE A 188 14.93 -14.30 8.36
CA PHE A 188 15.16 -14.38 6.92
C PHE A 188 15.54 -13.04 6.29
N LEU A 189 15.02 -11.90 6.78
CA LEU A 189 15.39 -10.57 6.29
C LEU A 189 16.75 -10.15 6.82
N GLN A 190 17.08 -10.55 8.05
CA GLN A 190 18.42 -10.39 8.60
C GLN A 190 19.44 -11.19 7.77
N ASP A 191 19.16 -12.45 7.46
CA ASP A 191 20.00 -13.31 6.62
C ASP A 191 20.12 -12.78 5.19
N LEU A 192 18.99 -12.37 4.59
CA LEU A 192 18.97 -11.73 3.29
C LEU A 192 19.85 -10.49 3.31
N SER A 193 19.65 -9.58 4.26
CA SER A 193 20.45 -8.35 4.39
C SER A 193 21.93 -8.67 4.57
N ARG A 194 22.31 -9.58 5.47
CA ARG A 194 23.69 -10.00 5.70
C ARG A 194 24.34 -10.54 4.44
N SER A 195 23.62 -11.36 3.67
CA SER A 195 24.11 -11.87 2.39
C SER A 195 24.32 -10.74 1.38
N LEU A 196 23.42 -9.76 1.31
CA LEU A 196 23.57 -8.59 0.42
C LEU A 196 24.80 -7.76 0.77
N PHE A 197 25.07 -7.57 2.06
CA PHE A 197 26.13 -6.69 2.55
C PHE A 197 27.51 -7.32 2.51
N TRP A 198 27.61 -8.54 3.01
CA TRP A 198 28.91 -9.17 3.28
C TRP A 198 29.31 -10.18 2.22
N GLY A 199 28.42 -10.47 1.25
CA GLY A 199 28.64 -11.54 0.28
C GLY A 199 28.81 -12.91 0.93
N GLU A 200 28.39 -13.06 2.20
CA GLU A 200 28.39 -14.35 2.87
C GLU A 200 27.48 -15.28 2.07
N GLN A 201 28.02 -16.41 1.60
CA GLN A 201 27.24 -17.57 1.16
C GLN A 201 26.59 -18.23 2.39
N THR A 202 25.78 -17.46 3.11
CA THR A 202 24.83 -18.01 4.06
C THR A 202 23.86 -18.86 3.26
N ARG A 203 23.77 -20.14 3.62
CA ARG A 203 22.72 -21.00 3.07
C ARG A 203 21.39 -20.31 3.38
N PHE A 204 20.61 -19.97 2.34
CA PHE A 204 19.29 -19.33 2.45
C PHE A 204 18.22 -20.26 3.06
N THR A 205 18.55 -21.00 4.12
CA THR A 205 17.66 -21.99 4.73
C THR A 205 16.42 -21.36 5.35
N ALA A 206 16.48 -20.06 5.68
CA ALA A 206 15.38 -19.31 6.26
C ALA A 206 14.56 -18.49 5.23
N VAL A 207 15.06 -18.28 4.01
CA VAL A 207 14.33 -17.48 3.00
C VAL A 207 13.35 -18.36 2.22
N PRO A 208 12.05 -18.01 2.17
CA PRO A 208 11.08 -18.77 1.40
C PRO A 208 11.46 -18.88 -0.08
N GLN A 209 11.46 -20.10 -0.63
CA GLN A 209 11.83 -20.33 -2.03
C GLN A 209 10.94 -19.57 -3.03
N CYS A 210 9.66 -19.41 -2.72
CA CYS A 210 8.73 -18.64 -3.55
C CYS A 210 9.17 -17.17 -3.72
N LEU A 211 9.75 -16.58 -2.67
CA LEU A 211 10.27 -15.23 -2.67
C LEU A 211 11.53 -15.15 -3.55
N LEU A 212 12.50 -16.06 -3.34
CA LEU A 212 13.73 -16.12 -4.12
C LEU A 212 13.47 -16.30 -5.61
N SER A 213 12.51 -17.15 -5.97
CA SER A 213 12.19 -17.47 -7.37
C SER A 213 11.53 -16.33 -8.15
N SER A 214 10.88 -15.38 -7.46
CA SER A 214 10.07 -14.34 -8.10
C SER A 214 10.71 -12.94 -8.06
N LEU A 215 11.62 -12.71 -7.11
CA LEU A 215 12.28 -11.41 -6.94
C LEU A 215 13.21 -11.08 -8.10
N GLU A 216 13.01 -9.89 -8.67
CA GLU A 216 13.84 -9.30 -9.73
C GLU A 216 14.70 -8.14 -9.18
N PHE A 217 14.22 -7.45 -8.14
CA PHE A 217 14.88 -6.32 -7.51
C PHE A 217 14.67 -6.35 -5.99
N VAL A 218 15.76 -6.16 -5.24
CA VAL A 218 15.73 -6.06 -3.78
C VAL A 218 16.62 -4.92 -3.34
N GLU A 219 16.06 -4.01 -2.55
CA GLU A 219 16.79 -2.92 -1.92
C GLU A 219 16.53 -2.95 -0.42
N ILE A 220 17.61 -3.01 0.36
CA ILE A 220 17.56 -2.99 1.82
C ILE A 220 18.49 -1.88 2.28
N ALA A 221 17.91 -0.74 2.62
CA ALA A 221 18.61 0.42 3.15
C ALA A 221 18.21 0.59 4.63
N SER A 222 18.81 -0.17 5.55
CA SER A 222 18.55 0.02 6.98
C SER A 222 19.54 1.02 7.59
N THR A 223 19.09 1.83 8.54
CA THR A 223 19.96 2.71 9.35
C THR A 223 20.16 2.16 10.77
N PHE A 224 19.35 1.17 11.17
CA PHE A 224 19.37 0.60 12.52
C PHE A 224 20.38 -0.54 12.60
N GLY A 225 21.44 -0.33 13.38
CA GLY A 225 22.53 -1.30 13.57
C GLY A 225 23.85 -0.95 12.89
N GLY A 226 23.96 0.23 12.26
CA GLY A 226 25.22 0.67 11.61
C GLY A 226 25.54 -0.08 10.31
N LEU A 227 24.59 -0.84 9.76
CA LEU A 227 24.72 -1.45 8.44
C LEU A 227 24.50 -0.37 7.36
N PRO A 228 25.35 -0.29 6.31
CA PRO A 228 25.14 0.63 5.18
C PRO A 228 23.89 0.24 4.37
N ALA A 229 23.58 0.92 3.26
CA ALA A 229 22.50 0.50 2.35
C ALA A 229 23.00 -0.54 1.32
N ALA A 230 22.24 -1.60 1.07
CA ALA A 230 22.53 -2.61 0.05
C ALA A 230 21.44 -2.63 -1.01
N ILE A 231 21.89 -2.70 -2.27
CA ILE A 231 21.01 -2.75 -3.44
C ILE A 231 21.42 -3.96 -4.27
N LEU A 232 20.46 -4.85 -4.55
CA LEU A 232 20.60 -5.89 -5.55
C LEU A 232 19.64 -5.65 -6.73
N SER A 233 20.19 -5.74 -7.94
CA SER A 233 19.44 -5.73 -9.18
C SER A 233 19.53 -7.07 -9.91
N SER A 234 18.62 -7.27 -10.87
CA SER A 234 18.30 -8.51 -11.59
C SER A 234 19.44 -9.52 -11.89
N PRO A 235 20.67 -9.12 -12.33
CA PRO A 235 21.72 -10.11 -12.58
C PRO A 235 22.21 -10.78 -11.28
N THR A 236 22.29 -10.03 -10.19
CA THR A 236 22.87 -10.51 -8.94
C THR A 236 21.89 -11.40 -8.18
N VAL A 237 20.59 -11.07 -8.22
CA VAL A 237 19.52 -11.92 -7.65
C VAL A 237 19.49 -13.30 -8.34
N ALA A 238 19.70 -13.33 -9.66
CA ALA A 238 19.82 -14.57 -10.43
C ALA A 238 21.08 -15.38 -10.06
N VAL A 239 22.22 -14.74 -9.82
CA VAL A 239 23.46 -15.41 -9.36
C VAL A 239 23.26 -16.07 -8.00
N PHE A 240 22.55 -15.41 -7.07
CA PHE A 240 22.19 -16.01 -5.78
C PHE A 240 21.21 -17.18 -5.91
N ASN A 241 20.25 -17.13 -6.85
CA ASN A 241 19.36 -18.25 -7.15
C ASN A 241 20.09 -19.49 -7.69
N THR A 242 21.17 -19.31 -8.46
CA THR A 242 21.95 -20.42 -9.04
C THR A 242 22.93 -21.09 -8.06
N SER A 243 23.18 -20.49 -6.90
CA SER A 243 24.12 -21.00 -5.89
C SER A 243 23.50 -22.05 -4.96
N ILE A 244 22.22 -22.39 -5.15
CA ILE A 244 21.52 -23.42 -4.38
C ILE A 244 21.79 -24.77 -5.07
N PRO A 245 22.49 -25.72 -4.43
CA PRO A 245 22.71 -27.03 -5.04
C PRO A 245 21.36 -27.74 -5.19
N THR A 246 20.99 -28.01 -6.44
CA THR A 246 19.91 -28.93 -6.78
C THR A 246 20.26 -30.28 -6.17
N LYS A 247 19.49 -30.74 -5.18
CA LYS A 247 19.65 -32.09 -4.63
C LYS A 247 19.40 -33.09 -5.76
N SER A 248 20.45 -33.82 -6.14
CA SER A 248 20.40 -35.07 -6.91
C SER A 248 19.85 -36.20 -6.05
#